data_AF-A0A6B3FVM4-F1
#
_entry.id   AF-A0A6B3FVM4-F1
#
_cell.length_a   1.000
_cell.length_b   1.000
_cell.length_c   1.000
_cell.angle_alpha   90.00
_cell.angle_beta   90.00
_cell.angle_gamma   90.00
#
_symmetry.space_group_name_H-M   'P 1'
#
loop_
_entity.id
_entity.type
_entity.pdbx_description
1 polymer ?
#
loop_
_entity_poly.entity_id
_entity_poly.type
_entity_poly.pdbx_seq_one_letter_code
_entity_poly.pdbx_strand_id
1 'polypeptide(L)' 'ARRLVERFALVLQGSLLVRWAPPEVADAFCASRLGGDGGAVFGTLPHSLDLASVVARARPSVD' A
#
# COMPACT_ATOMS: atom_id res chain seq x y z
N ALA A 1 -15.57 2.61 18.00
CA ALA A 1 -14.31 3.39 18.06
C ALA A 1 -13.21 2.81 17.16
N ARG A 2 -12.67 1.59 17.43
CA ARG A 2 -11.49 1.03 16.71
C ARG A 2 -11.62 1.01 15.18
N ARG A 3 -12.70 0.45 14.63
CA ARG A 3 -12.95 0.40 13.17
C ARG A 3 -13.01 1.78 12.50
N LEU A 4 -13.48 2.80 13.23
CA LEU A 4 -13.55 4.17 12.68
C LEU A 4 -12.15 4.79 12.62
N VAL A 5 -11.39 4.65 13.71
CA VAL A 5 -10.01 5.16 13.78
C VAL A 5 -9.12 4.48 12.75
N GLU A 6 -9.27 3.16 12.56
CA GLU A 6 -8.59 2.41 11.51
C GLU A 6 -8.85 3.00 10.12
N ARG A 7 -10.12 3.25 9.78
CA ARG A 7 -10.49 3.87 8.50
C ARG A 7 -9.87 5.26 8.35
N PHE A 8 -9.88 6.08 9.40
CA PHE A 8 -9.22 7.40 9.36
C PHE A 8 -7.72 7.30 9.09
N ALA A 9 -7.03 6.36 9.73
CA ALA A 9 -5.61 6.14 9.49
C ALA A 9 -5.35 5.70 8.03
N LEU A 10 -6.13 4.74 7.52
CA LEU A 10 -5.97 4.21 6.17
C LEU A 10 -6.20 5.28 5.10
N VAL A 11 -7.27 6.09 5.22
CA VAL A 11 -7.54 7.14 4.22
C VAL A 11 -6.55 8.30 4.32
N LEU A 12 -6.10 8.66 5.53
CA LEU A 12 -5.06 9.67 5.69
C LEU A 12 -3.75 9.21 5.05
N GLN A 13 -3.29 8.00 5.37
CA GLN A 13 -2.07 7.43 4.81
C GLN A 13 -2.17 7.29 3.29
N GLY A 14 -3.28 6.74 2.78
CA GLY A 14 -3.52 6.63 1.35
C GLY A 14 -3.47 7.99 0.65
N SER A 15 -4.08 9.03 1.23
CA SER A 15 -4.05 10.38 0.67
C SER A 15 -2.65 10.99 0.59
N LEU A 16 -1.76 10.65 1.53
CA LEU A 16 -0.38 11.14 1.53
C LEU A 16 0.44 10.40 0.48
N LEU A 17 0.24 9.09 0.32
CA LEU A 17 0.90 8.30 -0.71
C LEU A 17 0.48 8.75 -2.12
N VAL A 18 -0.81 8.95 -2.37
CA VAL A 18 -1.30 9.44 -3.68
C VAL A 18 -0.71 10.80 -4.04
N ARG A 19 -0.48 11.68 -3.06
CA ARG A 19 0.05 13.02 -3.30
C ARG A 19 1.57 13.07 -3.44
N TRP A 20 2.29 12.18 -2.76
CA TRP A 20 3.72 12.38 -2.51
C TRP A 20 4.61 11.14 -2.69
N ALA A 21 4.04 9.95 -2.87
CA ALA A 21 4.81 8.73 -3.09
C ALA A 21 4.87 8.37 -4.59
N PRO A 22 5.82 7.52 -5.00
CA PRO A 22 5.76 6.90 -6.33
C PRO A 22 4.42 6.18 -6.57
N PRO A 23 3.85 6.25 -7.78
CA PRO A 23 2.53 5.68 -8.09
C PRO A 23 2.38 4.22 -7.68
N GLU A 24 3.40 3.39 -7.92
CA GLU A 24 3.41 1.97 -7.59
C GLU A 24 3.21 1.68 -6.08
N VAL A 25 3.63 2.62 -5.21
CA VAL A 25 3.44 2.51 -3.76
C VAL A 25 2.00 2.87 -3.39
N ALA A 26 1.46 3.94 -3.98
CA ALA A 26 0.09 4.37 -3.75
C ALA A 26 -0.90 3.32 -4.25
N ASP A 27 -0.69 2.79 -5.46
CA ASP A 27 -1.52 1.76 -6.07
C ASP A 27 -1.51 0.48 -5.25
N ALA A 28 -0.32 0.01 -4.84
CA ALA A 28 -0.21 -1.17 -3.99
C ALA A 28 -0.89 -0.98 -2.63
N PHE A 29 -0.78 0.20 -2.01
CA PHE A 29 -1.46 0.51 -0.74
C PHE A 29 -2.98 0.54 -0.91
N CYS A 30 -3.48 1.24 -1.92
CA CYS A 30 -4.91 1.34 -2.21
C CYS A 30 -5.51 -0.04 -2.51
N ALA A 31 -4.89 -0.83 -3.38
CA ALA A 31 -5.38 -2.17 -3.72
C ALA A 31 -5.47 -3.09 -2.48
N SER A 32 -4.46 -3.06 -1.62
CA SER A 32 -4.42 -3.93 -0.44
C SER A 32 -5.30 -3.48 0.72
N ARG A 33 -5.46 -2.18 0.95
CA ARG A 33 -6.11 -1.64 2.18
C ARG A 33 -7.45 -0.97 1.94
N LEU A 34 -7.74 -0.53 0.70
CA LEU A 34 -8.95 0.22 0.34
C LEU A 34 -9.77 -0.46 -0.77
N GLY A 35 -9.14 -1.23 -1.65
CA GLY A 35 -9.77 -1.88 -2.80
C GLY A 35 -10.54 -3.16 -2.48
N GLY A 36 -10.35 -3.75 -1.30
CA GLY A 36 -11.03 -4.98 -0.88
C GLY A 36 -10.47 -6.27 -1.48
N ASP A 37 -9.58 -6.18 -2.47
CA ASP A 37 -8.91 -7.32 -3.11
C ASP A 37 -7.74 -7.89 -2.29
N GLY A 38 -7.31 -7.19 -1.24
CA GLY A 38 -6.30 -7.67 -0.31
C GLY A 38 -6.86 -8.78 0.60
N GLY A 39 -6.26 -9.97 0.53
CA GLY A 39 -6.60 -11.07 1.44
C GLY A 39 -6.15 -10.81 2.87
N ALA A 40 -6.61 -11.64 3.81
CA ALA A 40 -6.23 -11.57 5.22
C ALA A 40 -4.76 -11.98 5.51
N VAL A 41 -4.04 -12.44 4.47
CA VAL A 41 -2.65 -12.87 4.54
C VAL A 41 -1.79 -12.08 3.55
N PHE A 42 -0.50 -11.93 3.86
CA PHE A 42 0.45 -11.30 2.96
C PHE A 42 0.62 -12.10 1.66
N GLY A 43 1.04 -11.41 0.59
CA GLY A 43 1.30 -12.04 -0.71
C GLY A 43 0.06 -12.25 -1.59
N THR A 44 -1.08 -11.62 -1.24
CA THR A 44 -2.37 -11.76 -1.95
C THR A 44 -2.70 -10.61 -2.90
N LEU A 45 -1.74 -9.74 -3.19
CA LEU A 45 -1.95 -8.59 -4.05
C LEU A 45 -2.07 -8.99 -5.53
N PRO A 46 -2.88 -8.27 -6.34
CA PRO A 46 -3.00 -8.52 -7.77
C PRO A 46 -1.64 -8.46 -8.49
N HIS A 47 -1.44 -9.38 -9.44
CA HIS A 47 -0.23 -9.41 -10.29
C HIS A 47 -0.12 -8.24 -11.27
N SER A 48 -1.17 -7.42 -11.41
CA SER A 48 -1.17 -6.22 -12.24
C SER A 48 -0.39 -5.04 -11.63
N LEU A 49 0.03 -5.14 -10.36
CA LEU A 49 0.79 -4.11 -9.66
C LEU A 49 2.30 -4.27 -9.89
N ASP A 50 3.03 -3.16 -9.97
CA ASP A 50 4.50 -3.16 -10.01
C ASP A 50 5.10 -3.37 -8.61
N LEU A 51 5.02 -4.60 -8.11
CA LEU A 51 5.58 -4.97 -6.82
C LEU A 51 7.11 -5.01 -6.83
N ALA A 52 7.74 -5.14 -8.00
CA ALA A 52 9.20 -5.17 -8.12
C ALA A 52 9.81 -3.82 -7.75
N SER A 53 9.24 -2.73 -8.25
CA SER A 53 9.65 -1.36 -7.89
C SER A 53 9.39 -1.04 -6.42
N VAL A 54 8.25 -1.49 -5.86
CA VAL A 54 7.95 -1.34 -4.43
C VAL A 54 9.00 -2.02 -3.55
N VAL A 55 9.40 -3.25 -3.91
CA VAL A 55 10.46 -3.98 -3.21
C VAL A 55 11.80 -3.28 -3.39
N ALA A 56 12.17 -2.89 -4.60
CA ALA A 56 13.44 -2.21 -4.88
C ALA A 56 13.59 -0.94 -4.03
N ARG A 57 12.54 -0.13 -3.92
CA ARG A 57 12.50 1.09 -3.09
C ARG A 57 12.67 0.79 -1.59
N ALA A 58 12.15 -0.33 -1.11
CA ALA A 58 12.17 -0.70 0.31
C ALA A 58 13.38 -1.56 0.70
N ARG A 59 14.17 -2.03 -0.27
CA ARG A 59 15.39 -2.80 0.00
C ARG A 59 16.40 -1.92 0.74
N PRO A 60 16.96 -2.39 1.86
CA PRO A 60 18.08 -1.72 2.51
C PRO A 60 19.28 -1.65 1.56
N SER A 61 19.97 -0.52 1.51
CA SER A 61 21.30 -0.45 0.91
C SER A 61 22.30 -1.04 1.90
N VAL A 62 23.15 -1.95 1.42
CA VAL A 62 24.32 -2.40 2.15
C VAL A 62 25.50 -1.69 1.51
N ASP A 63 26.16 -0.83 2.27
CA ASP A 63 27.49 -0.31 1.94
C ASP A 63 28.57 -1.31 2.35
#